data_AF-A0AAD2AM80-F1
#
_entry.id   AF-A0AAD2AM80-F1
#
_cell.length_a   1.000
_cell.length_b   1.000
_cell.length_c   1.000
_cell.angle_alpha   90.00
_cell.angle_beta   90.00
_cell.angle_gamma   90.00
#
_symmetry.space_group_name_H-M   'P 1'
#
loop_
_entity.id
_entity.type
_entity.pdbx_description
1 polymer ?
#
loop_
_entity_poly.entity_id
_entity_poly.type
_entity_poly.pdbx_seq_one_letter_code
_entity_poly.pdbx_strand_id
1 'polypeptide(L)'
;MVNQAFTVDLNKPLVFQVGHLGEAYEEWVHQPIVSKETPRFFANDIIEFLTRTAWWVIPLIWLPVVCWSVFSSAKIGLSPFQLATTVVGGLFMWTLMEYSLHRFLFHIKTKSYWANTLHYLIHGCHHKHPMDGLRLVFPPAATLILLVPFWNLIKFLAPASYAPGVFGGGLLGYVMYDCTHYYLHHGKPLKGVSHDLKRYHMNHHFRIQNKGFGITSTFWDRVFGTLPPHSSKKPS
;
A
#
# COMPACT_ATOMS: atom_id res chain seq x y z
N MET A 1 -20.73 -14.41 34.34
CA MET A 1 -19.55 -13.52 34.23
C MET A 1 -19.65 -12.84 32.88
N VAL A 2 -19.88 -11.52 32.85
CA VAL A 2 -19.86 -10.76 31.59
C VAL A 2 -18.41 -10.75 31.14
N ASN A 3 -18.11 -11.42 30.03
CA ASN A 3 -16.77 -11.45 29.45
C ASN A 3 -16.44 -10.01 29.04
N GLN A 4 -15.56 -9.34 29.78
CA GLN A 4 -15.22 -7.95 29.51
C GLN A 4 -14.52 -7.89 28.15
N ALA A 5 -15.03 -7.07 27.22
CA ALA A 5 -14.43 -6.93 25.90
C ALA A 5 -12.99 -6.41 26.04
N PHE A 6 -12.05 -7.04 25.33
CA PHE A 6 -10.65 -6.61 25.35
C PHE A 6 -10.52 -5.18 24.82
N THR A 7 -9.71 -4.36 25.49
CA THR A 7 -9.44 -2.97 25.11
C THR A 7 -7.95 -2.80 24.84
N VAL A 8 -7.59 -2.19 23.71
CA VAL A 8 -6.19 -1.90 23.37
C VAL A 8 -5.68 -0.72 24.20
N ASP A 9 -4.55 -0.92 24.87
CA ASP A 9 -3.81 0.13 25.59
C ASP A 9 -2.82 0.80 24.62
N LEU A 10 -3.14 2.04 24.21
CA LEU A 10 -2.34 2.80 23.26
C LEU A 10 -0.97 3.23 23.79
N ASN A 11 -0.73 3.12 25.10
CA ASN A 11 0.57 3.41 25.71
C ASN A 11 1.52 2.21 25.70
N LYS A 12 1.07 1.05 25.19
CA LYS A 12 1.85 -0.19 25.10
C LYS A 12 2.05 -0.62 23.64
N PRO A 13 3.05 -1.49 23.37
CA PRO A 13 3.26 -2.06 22.04
C PRO A 13 1.98 -2.68 21.45
N LEU A 14 1.56 -2.23 20.27
CA LEU A 14 0.22 -2.51 19.74
C LEU A 14 0.07 -3.88 19.07
N VAL A 15 1.11 -4.40 18.41
CA VAL A 15 0.97 -5.50 17.44
C VAL A 15 0.39 -6.77 18.06
N PHE A 16 0.82 -7.13 19.26
CA PHE A 16 0.31 -8.33 19.95
C PHE A 16 -0.94 -8.07 20.80
N GLN A 17 -1.41 -6.81 20.89
CA GLN A 17 -2.69 -6.50 21.53
C GLN A 17 -3.87 -6.71 20.57
N VAL A 18 -3.75 -6.24 19.32
CA VAL A 18 -4.88 -6.15 18.38
C VAL A 18 -5.50 -7.51 18.03
N GLY A 19 -4.73 -8.61 18.11
CA GLY A 19 -5.27 -9.95 17.92
C GLY A 19 -6.36 -10.34 18.92
N HIS A 20 -6.32 -9.81 20.14
CA HIS A 20 -7.28 -10.10 21.20
C HIS A 20 -8.65 -9.44 20.96
N LEU A 21 -8.76 -8.50 20.02
CA LEU A 21 -10.04 -7.86 19.67
C LEU A 21 -11.02 -8.82 18.99
N GLY A 22 -10.53 -9.92 18.40
CA GLY A 22 -11.38 -10.90 17.73
C GLY A 22 -12.26 -10.25 16.65
N GLU A 23 -13.58 -10.39 16.79
CA GLU A 23 -14.55 -9.82 15.85
C GLU A 23 -14.67 -8.29 15.91
N ALA A 24 -14.29 -7.67 17.03
CA ALA A 24 -14.33 -6.21 17.19
C ALA A 24 -13.18 -5.49 16.44
N TYR A 25 -12.21 -6.25 15.92
CA TYR A 25 -11.04 -5.71 15.24
C TYR A 25 -11.40 -4.87 14.02
N GLU A 26 -12.33 -5.36 13.18
CA GLU A 26 -12.68 -4.67 11.93
C GLU A 26 -13.25 -3.28 12.17
N GLU A 27 -14.12 -3.12 13.16
CA GLU A 27 -14.62 -1.81 13.53
C GLU A 27 -13.50 -0.96 14.14
N TRP A 28 -12.72 -1.53 15.08
CA TRP A 28 -11.69 -0.80 15.80
C TRP A 28 -10.58 -0.25 14.89
N VAL A 29 -10.09 -1.04 13.94
CA VAL A 29 -8.95 -0.68 13.07
C VAL A 29 -9.31 0.44 12.10
N HIS A 30 -10.58 0.51 11.72
CA HIS A 30 -11.13 1.46 10.78
C HIS A 30 -11.65 2.77 11.42
N GLN A 31 -11.49 2.94 12.74
CA GLN A 31 -11.71 4.20 13.44
C GLN A 31 -10.39 4.97 13.56
N PRO A 32 -10.10 5.95 12.68
CA PRO A 32 -8.77 6.54 12.58
C PRO A 32 -8.44 7.45 13.76
N ILE A 33 -7.20 7.37 14.24
CA ILE A 33 -6.61 8.30 15.20
C ILE A 33 -5.78 9.29 14.40
N VAL A 34 -6.27 10.53 14.27
CA VAL A 34 -5.60 11.59 13.51
C VAL A 34 -4.51 12.23 14.37
N SER A 35 -3.33 11.62 14.37
CA SER A 35 -2.13 12.12 15.05
C SER A 35 -0.89 11.88 14.19
N LYS A 36 0.10 12.77 14.30
CA LYS A 36 1.43 12.58 13.68
C LYS A 36 2.37 11.72 14.52
N GLU A 37 1.94 11.31 15.71
CA GLU A 37 2.72 10.44 16.58
C GLU A 37 2.85 9.05 15.96
N THR A 38 4.02 8.45 16.17
CA THR A 38 4.35 7.10 15.70
C THR A 38 4.19 6.14 16.88
N PRO A 39 3.02 5.48 17.04
CA PRO A 39 2.76 4.60 18.18
C PRO A 39 3.72 3.42 18.20
N ARG A 40 4.01 2.86 19.37
CA ARG A 40 4.95 1.74 19.46
C ARG A 40 4.30 0.44 19.00
N PHE A 41 4.93 -0.31 18.10
CA PHE A 41 4.43 -1.59 17.62
C PHE A 41 4.97 -2.76 18.42
N PHE A 42 6.27 -2.75 18.71
CA PHE A 42 6.97 -3.85 19.40
C PHE A 42 7.71 -3.37 20.64
N ALA A 43 7.81 -4.24 21.66
CA ALA A 43 8.61 -3.96 22.85
C ALA A 43 10.11 -3.92 22.52
N ASN A 44 10.57 -4.77 21.60
CA ASN A 44 11.96 -4.83 21.16
C ASN A 44 12.32 -3.64 20.25
N ASP A 45 13.38 -2.91 20.59
CA ASP A 45 13.81 -1.71 19.85
C ASP A 45 14.29 -1.98 18.41
N ILE A 46 14.93 -3.14 18.18
CA ILE A 46 15.44 -3.51 16.85
C ILE A 46 14.26 -3.78 15.91
N ILE A 47 13.29 -4.58 16.36
CA ILE A 47 12.09 -4.87 15.55
C ILE A 47 11.28 -3.59 15.35
N GLU A 48 11.11 -2.77 16.39
CA GLU A 48 10.44 -1.47 16.29
C GLU A 48 11.09 -0.55 15.25
N PHE A 49 12.42 -0.46 15.24
CA PHE A 49 13.17 0.30 14.25
C PHE A 49 12.89 -0.18 12.82
N LEU A 50 12.84 -1.49 12.59
CA LEU A 50 12.55 -2.07 11.27
C LEU A 50 11.12 -1.80 10.78
N THR A 51 10.19 -1.42 11.67
CA THR A 51 8.83 -1.02 11.25
C THR A 51 8.73 0.40 10.70
N ARG A 52 9.78 1.23 10.88
CA ARG A 52 9.73 2.65 10.55
C ARG A 52 10.46 2.93 9.25
N THR A 53 9.71 3.31 8.22
CA THR A 53 10.23 3.57 6.89
C THR A 53 9.86 4.97 6.43
N ALA A 54 10.86 5.82 6.25
CA ALA A 54 10.66 7.14 5.64
C ALA A 54 10.36 6.99 4.14
N TRP A 55 9.49 7.86 3.60
CA TRP A 55 9.02 7.77 2.22
C TRP A 55 10.13 7.71 1.16
N TRP A 56 11.22 8.45 1.36
CA TRP A 56 12.34 8.53 0.42
C TRP A 56 13.18 7.26 0.36
N VAL A 57 13.03 6.34 1.33
CA VAL A 57 13.71 5.04 1.33
C VAL A 57 13.24 4.19 0.15
N ILE A 58 11.96 4.29 -0.24
CA ILE A 58 11.37 3.52 -1.34
C ILE A 58 12.06 3.83 -2.67
N PRO A 59 12.10 5.08 -3.18
CA PRO A 59 12.82 5.36 -4.42
C PRO A 59 14.32 5.12 -4.30
N LEU A 60 14.94 5.40 -3.14
CA LEU A 60 16.38 5.20 -2.93
C LEU A 60 16.80 3.74 -3.15
N ILE A 61 16.05 2.78 -2.60
CA ILE A 61 16.37 1.35 -2.70
C ILE A 61 15.95 0.79 -4.04
N TRP A 62 14.74 1.12 -4.51
CA TRP A 62 14.13 0.38 -5.61
C TRP A 62 14.38 0.98 -6.99
N LEU A 63 14.62 2.29 -7.13
CA LEU A 63 14.96 2.86 -8.45
C LEU A 63 16.27 2.29 -9.04
N PRO A 64 17.35 2.05 -8.27
CA PRO A 64 18.52 1.34 -8.79
C PRO A 64 18.18 -0.06 -9.35
N VAL A 65 17.30 -0.80 -8.67
CA VAL A 65 16.85 -2.12 -9.12
C VAL A 65 16.00 -2.03 -10.39
N VAL A 66 15.13 -1.02 -10.49
CA VAL A 66 14.38 -0.69 -11.72
C VAL A 66 15.36 -0.43 -12.86
N CYS A 67 16.32 0.49 -12.68
CA CYS A 67 17.30 0.85 -13.70
C CYS A 67 18.10 -0.37 -14.17
N TRP A 68 18.58 -1.20 -13.24
CA TRP A 68 19.31 -2.42 -13.56
C TRP A 68 18.46 -3.43 -14.34
N SER A 69 17.20 -3.61 -13.97
CA SER A 69 16.29 -4.56 -14.63
C SER A 69 15.94 -4.12 -16.07
N VAL A 70 15.69 -2.83 -16.26
CA VAL A 70 15.45 -2.23 -17.59
C VAL A 70 16.72 -2.31 -18.45
N PHE A 71 17.88 -1.96 -17.89
CA PHE A 71 19.17 -2.06 -18.57
C PHE A 71 19.48 -3.51 -19.00
N SER A 72 19.15 -4.49 -18.17
CA SER A 72 19.35 -5.91 -18.48
C SER A 72 18.56 -6.33 -19.73
N SER A 73 17.33 -5.83 -19.91
CA SER A 73 16.53 -6.10 -21.12
C SER A 73 17.11 -5.40 -22.35
N ALA A 74 17.64 -4.19 -22.20
CA ALA A 74 18.35 -3.51 -23.27
C ALA A 74 19.60 -4.28 -23.72
N LYS A 75 20.36 -4.85 -22.76
CA LYS A 75 21.55 -5.67 -23.04
C LYS A 75 21.23 -6.99 -23.74
N ILE A 76 20.02 -7.54 -23.56
CA ILE A 76 19.53 -8.73 -24.27
C ILE A 76 19.16 -8.40 -25.74
N GLY A 77 19.15 -7.12 -26.12
CA GLY A 77 18.99 -6.69 -27.51
C GLY A 77 17.56 -6.24 -27.87
N LEU A 78 16.71 -5.95 -26.88
CA LEU A 78 15.42 -5.31 -27.18
C LEU A 78 15.65 -3.95 -27.84
N SER A 79 14.93 -3.69 -28.94
CA SER A 79 14.87 -2.36 -29.53
C SER A 79 14.32 -1.33 -28.53
N PRO A 80 14.60 -0.03 -28.69
CA PRO A 80 14.05 1.01 -27.80
C PRO A 80 12.53 0.97 -27.70
N PHE A 81 11.83 0.68 -28.80
CA PHE A 81 10.38 0.55 -28.81
C PHE A 81 9.90 -0.65 -27.98
N GLN A 82 10.50 -1.83 -28.16
CA GLN A 82 10.19 -3.01 -27.35
C GLN A 82 10.48 -2.75 -25.87
N LEU A 83 11.59 -2.11 -25.56
CA LEU A 83 11.94 -1.78 -24.18
C LEU A 83 10.88 -0.87 -23.54
N ALA A 84 10.48 0.19 -24.24
CA ALA A 84 9.46 1.12 -23.77
C ALA A 84 8.10 0.42 -23.55
N THR A 85 7.64 -0.40 -24.51
CA THR A 85 6.37 -1.13 -24.36
C THR A 85 6.42 -2.16 -23.24
N THR A 86 7.58 -2.80 -23.02
CA THR A 86 7.79 -3.73 -21.91
C THR A 86 7.65 -3.04 -20.55
N VAL A 87 8.31 -1.89 -20.39
CA VAL A 87 8.25 -1.10 -19.15
C VAL A 87 6.83 -0.57 -18.91
N VAL A 88 6.18 -0.04 -19.95
CA VAL A 88 4.78 0.43 -19.86
C VAL A 88 3.83 -0.72 -19.54
N GLY A 89 4.04 -1.90 -20.11
CA GLY A 89 3.27 -3.11 -19.79
C GLY A 89 3.41 -3.51 -18.33
N GLY A 90 4.64 -3.48 -17.78
CA GLY A 90 4.89 -3.72 -16.36
C GLY A 90 4.21 -2.68 -15.45
N LEU A 91 4.30 -1.40 -15.80
CA LEU A 91 3.62 -0.31 -15.10
C LEU A 91 2.10 -0.49 -15.09
N PHE A 92 1.51 -0.82 -16.23
CA PHE A 92 0.07 -1.04 -16.34
C PHE A 92 -0.37 -2.25 -15.50
N MET A 93 0.39 -3.36 -15.56
CA MET A 93 0.17 -4.53 -14.72
C MET A 93 0.21 -4.19 -13.22
N TRP A 94 1.15 -3.33 -12.80
CA TRP A 94 1.18 -2.84 -11.43
C TRP A 94 -0.12 -2.16 -11.02
N THR A 95 -0.72 -1.30 -11.86
CA THR A 95 -1.95 -0.59 -11.47
C THR A 95 -3.11 -1.54 -11.17
N LEU A 96 -3.19 -2.68 -11.86
CA LEU A 96 -4.18 -3.73 -11.58
C LEU A 96 -3.85 -4.49 -10.29
N MET A 97 -2.56 -4.76 -10.06
CA MET A 97 -2.09 -5.42 -8.85
C MET A 97 -2.32 -4.54 -7.62
N GLU A 98 -2.02 -3.25 -7.70
CA GLU A 98 -2.35 -2.22 -6.71
C GLU A 98 -3.82 -2.31 -6.30
N TYR A 99 -4.73 -2.21 -7.27
CA TYR A 99 -6.16 -2.29 -7.02
C TYR A 99 -6.57 -3.61 -6.36
N SER A 100 -6.01 -4.72 -6.84
CA SER A 100 -6.35 -6.06 -6.35
C SER A 100 -5.83 -6.31 -4.94
N LEU A 101 -4.58 -5.94 -4.65
CA LEU A 101 -3.99 -6.04 -3.31
C LEU A 101 -4.77 -5.14 -2.35
N HIS A 102 -5.04 -3.89 -2.73
CA HIS A 102 -5.73 -2.96 -1.86
C HIS A 102 -7.15 -3.46 -1.53
N ARG A 103 -7.89 -3.95 -2.53
CA ARG A 103 -9.27 -4.42 -2.32
C ARG A 103 -9.37 -5.76 -1.61
N PHE A 104 -8.59 -6.75 -2.02
CA PHE A 104 -8.82 -8.15 -1.61
C PHE A 104 -7.89 -8.62 -0.50
N LEU A 105 -6.70 -8.00 -0.36
CA LEU A 105 -5.74 -8.35 0.69
C LEU A 105 -5.71 -7.32 1.81
N PHE A 106 -5.60 -6.03 1.48
CA PHE A 106 -5.49 -4.96 2.46
C PHE A 106 -6.82 -4.57 3.11
N HIS A 107 -7.95 -4.95 2.50
CA HIS A 107 -9.31 -4.80 3.07
C HIS A 107 -9.96 -6.15 3.37
N ILE A 108 -9.14 -7.20 3.60
CA ILE A 108 -9.64 -8.51 3.98
C ILE A 108 -10.21 -8.46 5.40
N LYS A 109 -11.41 -9.02 5.58
CA LYS A 109 -12.03 -9.10 6.91
C LYS A 109 -11.42 -10.22 7.73
N THR A 110 -10.94 -9.91 8.93
CA THR A 110 -10.28 -10.86 9.82
C THR A 110 -10.96 -10.95 11.18
N LYS A 111 -10.81 -12.10 11.85
CA LYS A 111 -11.43 -12.37 13.16
C LYS A 111 -10.55 -13.12 14.15
N SER A 112 -9.50 -13.81 13.67
CA SER A 112 -8.62 -14.61 14.53
C SER A 112 -7.43 -13.78 14.99
N TYR A 113 -6.85 -14.15 16.14
CA TYR A 113 -5.72 -13.43 16.72
C TYR A 113 -4.59 -13.14 15.72
N TRP A 114 -4.13 -14.19 15.03
CA TRP A 114 -3.03 -14.06 14.06
C TRP A 114 -3.44 -13.36 12.77
N ALA A 115 -4.67 -13.56 12.29
CA ALA A 115 -5.16 -12.87 11.10
C ALA A 115 -5.29 -11.36 11.34
N ASN A 116 -5.86 -10.95 12.47
CA ASN A 116 -5.96 -9.54 12.87
C ASN A 116 -4.58 -8.90 13.03
N THR A 117 -3.65 -9.63 13.68
CA THR A 117 -2.26 -9.19 13.87
C THR A 117 -1.55 -8.96 12.53
N LEU A 118 -1.67 -9.92 11.60
CA LEU A 118 -1.08 -9.80 10.27
C LEU A 118 -1.74 -8.68 9.45
N HIS A 119 -3.08 -8.59 9.47
CA HIS A 119 -3.81 -7.52 8.80
C HIS A 119 -3.37 -6.14 9.29
N TYR A 120 -3.18 -5.99 10.60
CA TYR A 120 -2.73 -4.75 11.21
C TYR A 120 -1.35 -4.33 10.67
N LEU A 121 -0.42 -5.28 10.52
CA LEU A 121 0.92 -5.01 10.00
C LEU A 121 0.96 -4.65 8.52
N ILE A 122 0.07 -5.21 7.69
CA ILE A 122 0.11 -4.97 6.23
C ILE A 122 -0.65 -3.71 5.81
N HIS A 123 -1.75 -3.35 6.50
CA HIS A 123 -2.57 -2.20 6.12
C HIS A 123 -3.41 -1.62 7.25
N GLY A 124 -3.87 -2.43 8.20
CA GLY A 124 -4.74 -1.97 9.27
C GLY A 124 -4.13 -0.84 10.11
N CYS A 125 -2.82 -0.88 10.34
CA CYS A 125 -2.14 0.18 11.09
C CYS A 125 -2.17 1.53 10.37
N HIS A 126 -2.16 1.52 9.03
CA HIS A 126 -2.26 2.72 8.22
C HIS A 126 -3.68 3.31 8.30
N HIS A 127 -4.74 2.48 8.23
CA HIS A 127 -6.11 2.94 8.48
C HIS A 127 -6.29 3.49 9.89
N LYS A 128 -5.66 2.85 10.88
CA LYS A 128 -5.77 3.27 12.27
C LYS A 128 -4.99 4.55 12.56
N HIS A 129 -3.81 4.73 11.96
CA HIS A 129 -2.91 5.87 12.17
C HIS A 129 -2.52 6.50 10.83
N PRO A 130 -3.46 7.12 10.10
CA PRO A 130 -3.25 7.57 8.72
C PRO A 130 -2.24 8.70 8.58
N MET A 131 -1.84 9.35 9.67
CA MET A 131 -0.89 10.47 9.67
C MET A 131 0.49 10.09 10.27
N ASP A 132 0.73 8.79 10.56
CA ASP A 132 2.07 8.29 10.91
C ASP A 132 2.94 8.21 9.65
N GLY A 133 3.79 9.22 9.47
CA GLY A 133 4.66 9.35 8.30
C GLY A 133 5.75 8.28 8.18
N LEU A 134 5.96 7.45 9.20
CA LEU A 134 6.95 6.35 9.16
C LEU A 134 6.31 4.99 8.92
N ARG A 135 4.98 4.88 8.90
CA ARG A 135 4.24 3.60 8.75
C ARG A 135 3.13 3.67 7.71
N LEU A 136 3.43 4.33 6.60
CA LEU A 136 2.55 4.44 5.45
C LEU A 136 3.07 3.62 4.27
N VAL A 137 4.33 3.82 3.91
CA VAL A 137 4.97 3.10 2.79
C VAL A 137 5.33 1.67 3.21
N PHE A 138 5.38 0.75 2.26
CA PHE A 138 5.65 -0.64 2.56
C PHE A 138 7.14 -0.83 2.91
N PRO A 139 7.50 -1.44 4.06
CA PRO A 139 8.90 -1.58 4.47
C PRO A 139 9.72 -2.39 3.44
N PRO A 140 10.95 -1.96 3.08
CA PRO A 140 11.74 -2.62 2.04
C PRO A 140 11.99 -4.11 2.28
N ALA A 141 12.16 -4.53 3.54
CA ALA A 141 12.32 -5.93 3.89
C ALA A 141 11.07 -6.76 3.52
N ALA A 142 9.87 -6.21 3.75
CA ALA A 142 8.62 -6.85 3.37
C ALA A 142 8.44 -6.83 1.84
N THR A 143 8.77 -5.72 1.16
CA THR A 143 8.76 -5.63 -0.30
C THR A 143 9.65 -6.71 -0.92
N LEU A 144 10.87 -6.90 -0.40
CA LEU A 144 11.81 -7.90 -0.91
C LEU A 144 11.23 -9.32 -0.88
N ILE A 145 10.51 -9.69 0.19
CA ILE A 145 9.82 -10.98 0.29
C ILE A 145 8.77 -11.12 -0.82
N LEU A 146 8.01 -10.05 -1.09
CA LEU A 146 6.98 -10.04 -2.15
C LEU A 146 7.56 -10.00 -3.58
N LEU A 147 8.80 -9.54 -3.76
CA LEU A 147 9.45 -9.54 -5.07
C LEU A 147 9.77 -10.95 -5.56
N VAL A 148 9.97 -11.92 -4.67
CA VAL A 148 10.24 -13.33 -5.05
C VAL A 148 9.06 -13.95 -5.82
N PRO A 149 7.83 -14.01 -5.27
CA PRO A 149 6.69 -14.54 -6.01
C PRO A 149 6.36 -13.67 -7.23
N PHE A 150 6.52 -12.34 -7.16
CA PHE A 150 6.28 -11.44 -8.29
C PHE A 150 7.24 -11.72 -9.47
N TRP A 151 8.54 -11.88 -9.20
CA TRP A 151 9.53 -12.25 -10.22
C TRP A 151 9.24 -13.60 -10.85
N ASN A 152 8.86 -14.60 -10.04
CA ASN A 152 8.49 -15.91 -10.55
C ASN A 152 7.23 -15.88 -11.42
N LEU A 153 6.23 -15.08 -11.05
CA LEU A 153 5.04 -14.84 -11.86
C LEU A 153 5.41 -14.21 -13.21
N ILE A 154 6.30 -13.21 -13.22
CA ILE A 154 6.71 -12.56 -14.47
C ILE A 154 7.48 -13.52 -15.37
N LYS A 155 8.42 -14.30 -14.83
CA LYS A 155 9.13 -15.33 -15.61
C LYS A 155 8.18 -16.38 -16.20
N PHE A 156 7.07 -16.66 -15.53
CA PHE A 156 6.05 -17.58 -16.02
C PHE A 156 5.21 -16.97 -17.15
N LEU A 157 4.89 -15.66 -17.07
CA LEU A 157 4.00 -14.99 -18.01
C LEU A 157 4.70 -14.36 -19.22
N ALA A 158 5.99 -14.00 -19.09
CA ALA A 158 6.73 -13.25 -20.09
C ALA A 158 7.92 -14.06 -20.65
N PRO A 159 8.26 -13.91 -21.95
CA PRO A 159 9.48 -14.48 -22.49
C PRO A 159 10.71 -13.93 -21.75
N ALA A 160 11.78 -14.74 -21.67
CA ALA A 160 12.97 -14.43 -20.88
C ALA A 160 13.62 -13.07 -21.23
N SER A 161 13.54 -12.64 -22.50
CA SER A 161 14.08 -11.36 -22.95
C SER A 161 13.27 -10.14 -22.49
N TYR A 162 11.99 -10.32 -22.16
CA TYR A 162 11.07 -9.27 -21.71
C TYR A 162 10.92 -9.26 -20.19
N ALA A 163 11.12 -10.40 -19.52
CA ALA A 163 10.88 -10.56 -18.09
C ALA A 163 11.58 -9.49 -17.20
N PRO A 164 12.87 -9.14 -17.39
CA PRO A 164 13.50 -8.11 -16.57
C PRO A 164 12.87 -6.72 -16.77
N GLY A 165 12.45 -6.38 -18.00
CA GLY A 165 11.82 -5.10 -18.32
C GLY A 165 10.42 -5.01 -17.75
N VAL A 166 9.65 -6.11 -17.78
CA VAL A 166 8.30 -6.16 -17.19
C VAL A 166 8.41 -6.02 -15.67
N PHE A 167 9.38 -6.72 -15.06
CA PHE A 167 9.68 -6.59 -13.64
C PHE A 167 10.10 -5.18 -13.26
N GLY A 168 11.02 -4.57 -14.02
CA GLY A 168 11.44 -3.18 -13.81
C GLY A 168 10.27 -2.19 -13.93
N GLY A 169 9.39 -2.37 -14.92
CA GLY A 169 8.18 -1.56 -15.08
C GLY A 169 7.19 -1.74 -13.93
N GLY A 170 6.96 -2.97 -13.49
CA GLY A 170 6.09 -3.27 -12.34
C GLY A 170 6.63 -2.69 -11.03
N LEU A 171 7.93 -2.82 -10.79
CA LEU A 171 8.60 -2.26 -9.61
C LEU A 171 8.62 -0.71 -9.66
N LEU A 172 8.76 -0.11 -10.84
CA LEU A 172 8.60 1.34 -11.01
C LEU A 172 7.17 1.78 -10.64
N GLY A 173 6.16 1.01 -11.06
CA GLY A 173 4.76 1.23 -10.68
C GLY A 173 4.58 1.22 -9.17
N TYR A 174 5.18 0.26 -8.48
CA TYR A 174 5.22 0.19 -7.02
C TYR A 174 5.84 1.44 -6.38
N VAL A 175 7.01 1.87 -6.86
CA VAL A 175 7.67 3.09 -6.34
C VAL A 175 6.77 4.31 -6.52
N MET A 176 6.16 4.44 -7.70
CA MET A 176 5.21 5.53 -7.98
C MET A 176 3.99 5.47 -7.08
N TYR A 177 3.46 4.27 -6.82
CA TYR A 177 2.36 4.04 -5.89
C TYR A 177 2.68 4.50 -4.47
N ASP A 178 3.76 4.02 -3.86
CA ASP A 178 4.09 4.33 -2.47
C ASP A 178 4.39 5.84 -2.31
N CYS A 179 5.10 6.44 -3.27
CA CYS A 179 5.36 7.88 -3.26
C CYS A 179 4.06 8.68 -3.41
N THR A 180 3.16 8.26 -4.30
CA THR A 180 1.86 8.91 -4.49
C THR A 180 1.04 8.80 -3.22
N HIS A 181 0.90 7.59 -2.66
CA HIS A 181 0.19 7.30 -1.43
C HIS A 181 0.64 8.21 -0.29
N TYR A 182 1.96 8.28 -0.07
CA TYR A 182 2.55 9.15 0.94
C TYR A 182 2.21 10.62 0.71
N TYR A 183 2.33 11.09 -0.54
CA TYR A 183 2.01 12.45 -0.92
C TYR A 183 0.53 12.79 -0.75
N LEU A 184 -0.40 11.85 -0.97
CA LEU A 184 -1.82 12.08 -0.74
C LEU A 184 -2.11 12.36 0.74
N HIS A 185 -1.42 11.72 1.68
CA HIS A 185 -1.56 12.00 3.12
C HIS A 185 -0.85 13.30 3.53
N HIS A 186 0.43 13.43 3.19
CA HIS A 186 1.32 14.42 3.79
C HIS A 186 1.55 15.67 2.92
N GLY A 187 1.30 15.57 1.62
CA GLY A 187 1.46 16.67 0.67
C GLY A 187 0.29 17.66 0.67
N LYS A 188 0.53 18.82 0.05
CA LYS A 188 -0.48 19.86 -0.19
C LYS A 188 -0.64 20.08 -1.70
N PRO A 189 -1.39 19.21 -2.40
CA PRO A 189 -1.57 19.35 -3.84
C PRO A 189 -2.31 20.65 -4.20
N LEU A 190 -1.83 21.32 -5.24
CA LEU A 190 -2.59 22.36 -5.94
C LEU A 190 -3.76 21.73 -6.70
N LYS A 191 -4.73 22.56 -7.10
CA LYS A 191 -5.93 22.11 -7.85
C LYS A 191 -5.56 21.21 -9.03
N GLY A 192 -6.42 20.23 -9.32
CA GLY A 192 -6.25 19.28 -10.43
C GLY A 192 -6.20 17.83 -9.96
N VAL A 193 -5.55 16.98 -10.75
CA VAL A 193 -5.59 15.50 -10.59
C VAL A 193 -5.09 15.06 -9.21
N SER A 194 -3.96 15.58 -8.72
CA SER A 194 -3.41 15.18 -7.42
C SER A 194 -4.27 15.64 -6.25
N HIS A 195 -4.93 16.79 -6.36
CA HIS A 195 -5.92 17.24 -5.37
C HIS A 195 -7.17 16.35 -5.37
N ASP A 196 -7.65 15.96 -6.56
CA ASP A 196 -8.79 15.07 -6.69
C ASP A 196 -8.50 13.67 -6.15
N LEU A 197 -7.32 13.12 -6.44
CA LEU A 197 -6.85 11.85 -5.87
C LEU A 197 -6.72 11.94 -4.35
N LYS A 198 -6.17 13.03 -3.81
CA LYS A 198 -6.11 13.25 -2.35
C LYS A 198 -7.50 13.22 -1.75
N ARG A 199 -8.45 14.00 -2.28
CA ARG A 199 -9.83 14.02 -1.78
C ARG A 199 -10.48 12.64 -1.87
N TYR A 200 -10.33 11.97 -2.99
CA TYR A 200 -10.88 10.63 -3.22
C TYR A 200 -10.30 9.61 -2.21
N HIS A 201 -9.01 9.66 -1.94
CA HIS A 201 -8.35 8.75 -1.01
C HIS A 201 -8.63 9.09 0.46
N MET A 202 -8.75 10.37 0.82
CA MET A 202 -9.24 10.78 2.14
C MET A 202 -10.69 10.31 2.37
N ASN A 203 -11.55 10.30 1.34
CA ASN A 203 -12.89 9.73 1.47
C ASN A 203 -12.84 8.22 1.75
N HIS A 204 -11.87 7.50 1.16
CA HIS A 204 -11.64 6.10 1.48
C HIS A 204 -11.31 5.91 2.97
N HIS A 205 -10.36 6.67 3.52
CA HIS A 205 -10.00 6.55 4.94
C HIS A 205 -11.11 6.96 5.92
N PHE A 206 -11.79 8.09 5.67
CA PHE A 206 -12.61 8.77 6.66
C PHE A 206 -14.12 8.69 6.42
N ARG A 207 -14.59 8.12 5.31
CA ARG A 207 -16.03 8.01 5.01
C ARG A 207 -16.46 6.63 4.54
N ILE A 208 -15.85 6.10 3.49
CA ILE A 208 -16.33 4.88 2.80
C ILE A 208 -15.13 4.00 2.44
N GLN A 209 -14.72 3.15 3.39
CA GLN A 209 -13.52 2.31 3.27
C GLN A 209 -13.72 1.11 2.34
N ASN A 210 -14.96 0.69 2.10
CA ASN A 210 -15.26 -0.38 1.15
C ASN A 210 -15.32 0.08 -0.33
N LYS A 211 -14.83 1.29 -0.63
CA LYS A 211 -14.76 1.89 -1.97
C LYS A 211 -13.46 2.67 -2.11
N GLY A 212 -13.06 2.93 -3.35
CA GLY A 212 -11.89 3.77 -3.64
C GLY A 212 -10.57 3.07 -3.33
N PHE A 213 -10.32 1.94 -4.00
CA PHE A 213 -9.14 1.10 -3.79
C PHE A 213 -7.95 1.47 -4.69
N GLY A 214 -8.16 2.22 -5.78
CA GLY A 214 -7.06 2.82 -6.51
C GLY A 214 -6.36 3.89 -5.67
N ILE A 215 -5.05 4.04 -5.78
CA ILE A 215 -4.27 5.10 -5.14
C ILE A 215 -3.63 5.98 -6.21
N THR A 216 -3.04 5.36 -7.23
CA THR A 216 -2.42 6.07 -8.36
C THR A 216 -3.45 6.60 -9.36
N SER A 217 -4.60 5.94 -9.48
CA SER A 217 -5.71 6.39 -10.34
C SER A 217 -7.04 5.78 -9.90
N THR A 218 -8.14 6.39 -10.34
CA THR A 218 -9.50 5.83 -10.12
C THR A 218 -9.95 4.87 -11.23
N PHE A 219 -9.04 4.44 -12.12
CA PHE A 219 -9.39 3.70 -13.34
C PHE A 219 -10.08 2.37 -13.00
N TRP A 220 -9.43 1.53 -12.18
CA TRP A 220 -9.96 0.22 -11.81
C TRP A 220 -11.21 0.30 -10.95
N ASP A 221 -11.39 1.36 -10.14
CA ASP A 221 -12.66 1.55 -9.43
C ASP A 221 -13.84 1.85 -10.35
N ARG A 222 -13.60 2.52 -11.48
CA ARG A 222 -14.65 2.72 -12.51
C ARG A 222 -14.95 1.41 -13.21
N VAL A 223 -13.92 0.66 -13.60
CA VAL A 223 -14.06 -0.64 -14.28
C VAL A 223 -14.82 -1.65 -13.40
N PHE A 224 -14.51 -1.72 -12.11
CA PHE A 224 -15.06 -2.72 -11.19
C PHE A 224 -16.18 -2.19 -10.28
N GLY A 225 -16.67 -0.97 -10.51
CA GLY A 225 -17.86 -0.43 -9.82
C GLY A 225 -17.65 -0.06 -8.34
N THR A 226 -16.43 0.26 -7.94
CA THR A 226 -16.04 0.59 -6.55
C THR A 226 -15.69 2.07 -6.37
N LEU A 227 -16.01 2.93 -7.35
CA LEU A 227 -15.82 4.38 -7.23
C LEU A 227 -16.70 4.94 -6.10
N PRO A 228 -16.15 5.72 -5.15
CA PRO A 228 -16.93 6.41 -4.12
C PRO A 228 -17.93 7.39 -4.77
N PRO A 229 -19.17 7.48 -4.27
CA PRO A 229 -20.13 8.45 -4.76
C PRO A 229 -19.63 9.87 -4.50
N HIS A 230 -19.95 10.80 -5.40
CA HIS A 230 -19.71 12.22 -5.15
C HIS A 230 -20.51 12.67 -3.92
N SER A 231 -19.82 13.27 -2.95
CA SER A 231 -20.45 13.92 -1.80
C SER A 231 -21.43 15.00 -2.26
N SER A 232 -22.73 14.76 -2.15
CA SER A 232 -23.78 15.72 -2.54
C SER A 232 -24.00 16.86 -1.54
N LYS A 233 -23.26 16.89 -0.42
CA LYS A 233 -23.36 17.97 0.58
C LYS A 233 -22.14 18.89 0.51
N LYS A 234 -22.39 20.16 0.17
CA LYS A 234 -21.49 21.27 0.55
C LYS A 234 -21.37 21.26 2.08
N PRO A 235 -20.19 21.53 2.67
CA PRO A 235 -20.11 21.86 4.08
C PRO A 235 -21.00 23.09 4.30
N SER A 236 -22.01 22.95 5.16
CA SER A 236 -22.74 24.07 5.76
C SER A 236 -21.84 24.81 6.73
#